data_AF-A0A8S0TMB9-F1
#
_entry.id   AF-A0A8S0TMB9-F1
#
_cell.length_a   1.000
_cell.length_b   1.000
_cell.length_c   1.000
_cell.angle_alpha   90.00
_cell.angle_beta   90.00
_cell.angle_gamma   90.00
#
_symmetry.space_group_name_H-M   'P 1'
#
loop_
_entity.id
_entity.type
_entity.pdbx_description
1 polymer ?
#
loop_
_entity_poly.entity_id
_entity_poly.type
_entity_poly.pdbx_seq_one_letter_code
_entity_poly.pdbx_strand_id
1 'polypeptide(L)'
;MFLLILLLLSFTIFAFVVTNKGAGEALSGRGYKEYRLGDYSNWLQKRVRSDENWRKIRSCLQDSKICQRLLDTESPTDVQDFYREHLSALQSGCCKPSNDCNFQYISPTNWTRTSASSSANPDCSAWNNEPNTLCYNCNSCKAGLLDNIRSDWKKVAIINIIILVFLVIVYSVGCCAFRNNRDGWK
;
A
#
# COMPACT_ATOMS: atom_id res chain seq x y z
N MET A 1 7.92 -0.01 -32.59
CA MET A 1 6.62 0.59 -32.22
C MET A 1 5.61 -0.50 -31.83
N PHE A 2 5.19 -1.39 -32.73
CA PHE A 2 4.18 -2.42 -32.43
C PHE A 2 4.53 -3.35 -31.25
N LEU A 3 5.71 -3.96 -31.23
CA LEU A 3 6.14 -4.83 -30.11
C LEU A 3 6.18 -4.09 -28.76
N LEU A 4 6.58 -2.81 -28.78
CA LEU A 4 6.62 -1.97 -27.59
C LEU A 4 5.20 -1.69 -27.08
N ILE A 5 4.25 -1.40 -27.97
CA ILE A 5 2.83 -1.24 -27.62
C ILE A 5 2.29 -2.52 -26.97
N LEU A 6 2.57 -3.70 -27.55
CA LEU A 6 2.14 -4.98 -26.97
C LEU A 6 2.73 -5.22 -25.58
N LEU A 7 4.03 -4.94 -25.39
CA LEU A 7 4.69 -5.06 -24.10
C LEU A 7 4.03 -4.13 -23.06
N LEU A 8 3.84 -2.85 -23.38
CA LEU A 8 3.20 -1.90 -22.47
C LEU A 8 1.74 -2.29 -22.15
N LEU A 9 0.98 -2.78 -23.13
CA LEU A 9 -0.37 -3.31 -22.93
C LEU A 9 -0.37 -4.52 -21.98
N SER A 10 0.53 -5.48 -22.19
CA SER A 10 0.63 -6.65 -21.30
C SER A 10 0.98 -6.25 -19.87
N PHE A 11 1.89 -5.28 -19.71
CA PHE A 11 2.27 -4.76 -18.40
C PHE A 11 1.11 -4.03 -17.71
N THR A 12 0.33 -3.19 -18.43
CA THR A 12 -0.84 -2.53 -17.82
C THR A 12 -1.85 -3.55 -17.34
N ILE A 13 -2.20 -4.54 -18.18
CA ILE A 13 -3.17 -5.59 -17.81
C ILE A 13 -2.69 -6.33 -16.56
N PHE A 14 -1.42 -6.75 -16.54
CA PHE A 14 -0.84 -7.40 -15.37
C PHE A 14 -0.92 -6.52 -14.12
N ALA A 15 -0.52 -5.25 -14.22
CA ALA A 15 -0.57 -4.30 -13.11
C ALA A 15 -1.99 -4.15 -12.57
N PHE A 16 -3.01 -4.03 -13.44
CA PHE A 16 -4.41 -3.99 -13.00
C PHE A 16 -4.83 -5.27 -12.30
N VAL A 17 -4.54 -6.45 -12.86
CA VAL A 17 -4.94 -7.74 -12.28
C VAL A 17 -4.41 -7.89 -10.86
N VAL A 18 -3.13 -7.58 -10.63
CA VAL A 18 -2.52 -7.75 -9.30
C VAL A 18 -2.94 -6.66 -8.30
N THR A 19 -3.31 -5.46 -8.78
CA THR A 19 -3.71 -4.31 -7.95
C THR A 19 -5.23 -4.09 -7.87
N ASN A 20 -6.05 -4.91 -8.51
CA ASN A 20 -7.50 -4.72 -8.50
C ASN A 20 -8.05 -4.97 -7.08
N LYS A 21 -7.66 -6.09 -6.47
CA LYS A 21 -8.00 -6.45 -5.10
C LYS A 21 -7.22 -5.63 -4.07
N GLY A 22 -7.88 -5.36 -2.95
CA GLY A 22 -7.40 -4.53 -1.85
C GLY A 22 -8.28 -3.30 -1.70
N ALA A 23 -8.57 -2.90 -0.48
CA ALA A 23 -9.05 -1.59 -0.10
C ALA A 23 -8.99 -1.57 1.41
N GLY A 24 -8.28 -0.62 2.00
CA GLY A 24 -8.40 -0.40 3.45
C GLY A 24 -9.87 -0.15 3.80
N GLU A 25 -10.33 -0.78 4.87
CA GLU A 25 -11.68 -0.59 5.40
C GLU A 25 -11.77 0.78 6.06
N ALA A 26 -12.76 1.57 5.63
CA ALA A 26 -13.07 2.83 6.27
C ALA A 26 -13.79 2.56 7.59
N LEU A 27 -13.36 3.23 8.65
CA LEU A 27 -13.99 3.15 9.96
C LEU A 27 -14.75 4.44 10.25
N SER A 28 -15.96 4.33 10.79
CA SER A 28 -16.77 5.48 11.15
C SER A 28 -16.05 6.34 12.20
N GLY A 29 -15.95 7.65 11.94
CA GLY A 29 -15.29 8.60 12.85
C GLY A 29 -13.76 8.49 12.89
N ARG A 30 -13.13 7.81 11.92
CA ARG A 30 -11.67 7.73 11.78
C ARG A 30 -11.19 8.43 10.50
N GLY A 31 -10.11 9.20 10.61
CA GLY A 31 -9.38 9.84 9.51
C GLY A 31 -8.43 8.89 8.76
N TYR A 32 -8.34 7.63 9.20
CA TYR A 32 -7.51 6.58 8.64
C TYR A 32 -8.32 5.30 8.38
N LYS A 33 -7.73 4.39 7.61
CA LYS A 33 -8.32 3.09 7.25
C LYS A 33 -7.66 1.95 8.01
N GLU A 34 -8.37 0.84 8.14
CA GLU A 34 -7.83 -0.42 8.63
C GLU A 34 -7.44 -1.30 7.44
N TYR A 35 -6.30 -2.00 7.52
CA TYR A 35 -5.77 -2.77 6.40
C TYR A 35 -5.58 -4.23 6.80
N ARG A 36 -6.28 -5.15 6.11
CA ARG A 36 -6.10 -6.58 6.33
C ARG A 36 -5.34 -7.22 5.18
N LEU A 37 -4.40 -8.10 5.51
CA LEU A 37 -3.57 -8.76 4.51
C LEU A 37 -4.39 -9.63 3.53
N GLY A 38 -5.52 -10.17 4.01
CA GLY A 38 -6.44 -11.01 3.23
C GLY A 38 -7.12 -10.29 2.06
N ASP A 39 -7.22 -8.96 2.10
CA ASP A 39 -7.96 -8.18 1.10
C ASP A 39 -7.19 -8.04 -0.23
N TYR A 40 -5.88 -8.32 -0.22
CA TYR A 40 -5.00 -8.16 -1.37
C TYR A 40 -4.92 -9.42 -2.23
N SER A 41 -4.47 -9.28 -3.47
CA SER A 41 -4.28 -10.43 -4.36
C SER A 41 -3.28 -11.44 -3.78
N ASN A 42 -3.53 -12.73 -4.01
CA ASN A 42 -2.61 -13.81 -3.58
C ASN A 42 -1.17 -13.59 -4.07
N TRP A 43 -1.02 -12.98 -5.26
CA TRP A 43 0.29 -12.63 -5.80
C TRP A 43 1.03 -11.62 -4.93
N LEU A 44 0.36 -10.55 -4.49
CA LEU A 44 0.95 -9.54 -3.59
C LEU A 44 1.21 -10.14 -2.20
N GLN A 45 0.26 -10.89 -1.66
CA GLN A 45 0.44 -11.56 -0.36
C GLN A 45 1.68 -12.46 -0.35
N LYS A 46 1.94 -13.20 -1.43
CA LYS A 46 3.10 -14.09 -1.55
C LYS A 46 4.44 -13.33 -1.44
N ARG A 47 4.48 -12.03 -1.77
CA ARG A 47 5.70 -11.20 -1.66
C ARG A 47 6.07 -10.87 -0.21
N VAL A 48 5.08 -10.75 0.67
CA VAL A 48 5.26 -10.36 2.09
C VAL A 48 5.12 -11.52 3.08
N ARG A 49 4.72 -12.70 2.61
CA ARG A 49 4.58 -13.92 3.43
C ARG A 49 5.90 -14.61 3.75
N SER A 50 6.92 -14.45 2.92
CA SER A 50 8.24 -15.05 3.19
C SER A 50 8.96 -14.26 4.28
N ASP A 51 9.26 -14.90 5.42
CA ASP A 51 9.87 -14.25 6.57
C ASP A 51 11.26 -13.66 6.26
N GLU A 52 12.05 -14.31 5.41
CA GLU A 52 13.37 -13.80 5.03
C GLU A 52 13.26 -12.51 4.21
N ASN A 53 12.33 -12.45 3.26
CA ASN A 53 12.07 -11.25 2.48
C ASN A 53 11.46 -10.16 3.35
N TRP A 54 10.51 -10.53 4.22
CA TRP A 54 9.88 -9.58 5.13
C TRP A 54 10.91 -8.97 6.09
N ARG A 55 11.88 -9.73 6.57
CA ARG A 55 12.94 -9.20 7.44
C ARG A 55 13.70 -8.05 6.78
N LYS A 56 14.04 -8.16 5.50
CA LYS A 56 14.73 -7.11 4.72
C LYS A 56 13.82 -5.90 4.49
N ILE A 57 12.55 -6.15 4.19
CA ILE A 57 11.56 -5.08 4.01
C ILE A 57 11.32 -4.32 5.32
N ARG A 58 11.15 -5.07 6.42
CA ARG A 58 10.96 -4.54 7.76
C ARG A 58 12.12 -3.66 8.20
N SER A 59 13.37 -4.07 7.99
CA SER A 59 14.51 -3.22 8.32
C SER A 59 14.45 -1.91 7.55
N CYS A 60 14.12 -1.94 6.24
CA CYS A 60 13.94 -0.71 5.47
C CYS A 60 12.79 0.16 6.01
N LEU A 61 11.67 -0.44 6.46
CA LEU A 61 10.56 0.31 7.04
C LEU A 61 10.96 0.98 8.36
N GLN A 62 11.69 0.27 9.23
CA GLN A 62 12.23 0.83 10.47
C GLN A 62 13.20 1.98 10.18
N ASP A 63 14.15 1.79 9.26
CA ASP A 63 15.16 2.78 8.89
C ASP A 63 14.55 4.01 8.21
N SER A 64 13.46 3.82 7.45
CA SER A 64 12.74 4.91 6.78
C SER A 64 11.95 5.82 7.73
N LYS A 65 11.92 5.51 9.03
CA LYS A 65 11.34 6.37 10.07
C LYS A 65 9.86 6.73 9.81
N ILE A 66 9.08 5.82 9.21
CA ILE A 66 7.65 6.07 8.88
C ILE A 66 6.79 6.40 10.11
N CYS A 67 7.16 5.89 11.28
CA CYS A 67 6.48 6.13 12.55
C CYS A 67 7.02 7.32 13.33
N GLN A 68 8.11 7.95 12.88
CA GLN A 68 8.82 8.97 13.65
C GLN A 68 7.90 10.14 14.04
N ARG A 69 7.07 10.63 13.12
CA ARG A 69 6.08 11.68 13.41
C ARG A 69 5.18 11.33 14.61
N LEU A 70 4.75 10.07 14.72
CA LEU A 70 3.89 9.61 15.81
C LEU A 70 4.69 9.34 17.09
N LEU A 71 5.96 8.92 16.97
CA LEU A 71 6.87 8.73 18.09
C LEU A 71 7.29 10.07 18.73
N ASP A 72 7.54 11.09 17.92
CA ASP A 72 7.88 12.45 18.38
C ASP A 72 6.69 13.12 19.11
N THR A 73 5.49 12.61 18.89
CA THR A 73 4.28 13.04 19.61
C THR A 73 4.21 12.27 20.94
N GLU A 74 5.12 12.59 21.85
CA GLU A 74 5.22 11.93 23.17
C GLU A 74 4.14 12.38 24.16
N SER A 75 3.53 13.54 23.94
CA SER A 75 2.46 14.02 24.82
C SER A 75 1.14 13.27 24.55
N PRO A 76 0.38 12.94 25.61
CA PRO A 76 -0.95 12.37 25.44
C PRO A 76 -1.84 13.39 24.74
N THR A 77 -2.10 13.14 23.46
CA THR A 77 -3.12 13.84 22.69
C THR A 77 -4.48 13.26 23.04
N ASP A 78 -5.55 14.04 22.86
CA ASP A 78 -6.88 13.47 23.01
C ASP A 78 -7.08 12.36 21.97
N VAL A 79 -7.71 11.26 22.38
CA VAL A 79 -7.92 10.11 21.51
C VAL A 79 -8.77 10.47 20.29
N GLN A 80 -9.71 11.43 20.41
CA GLN A 80 -10.52 11.90 19.30
C GLN A 80 -9.70 12.68 18.29
N ASP A 81 -8.69 13.43 18.74
CA ASP A 81 -7.76 14.11 17.85
C ASP A 81 -6.93 13.08 17.06
N PHE A 82 -6.41 12.07 17.75
CA PHE A 82 -5.73 10.95 17.08
C PHE A 82 -6.63 10.22 16.09
N TYR A 83 -7.91 10.04 16.41
CA TYR A 83 -8.87 9.42 15.51
C TYR A 83 -9.16 10.24 14.27
N ARG A 84 -9.05 11.57 14.33
CA ARG A 84 -9.22 12.46 13.17
C ARG A 84 -7.97 12.57 12.31
N GLU A 85 -6.83 12.13 12.83
CA GLU A 85 -5.55 12.18 12.15
C GLU A 85 -5.57 11.40 10.82
N HIS A 86 -5.01 12.01 9.78
CA HIS A 86 -4.85 11.37 8.48
C HIS A 86 -3.56 10.56 8.43
N LEU A 87 -3.66 9.29 8.79
CA LEU A 87 -2.55 8.35 8.73
C LEU A 87 -2.44 7.70 7.35
N SER A 88 -1.22 7.60 6.83
CA SER A 88 -0.94 6.77 5.64
C SER A 88 -1.21 5.29 5.93
N ALA A 89 -1.29 4.47 4.88
CA ALA A 89 -1.48 3.02 5.03
C ALA A 89 -0.36 2.37 5.86
N LEU A 90 0.88 2.83 5.68
CA LEU A 90 2.02 2.37 6.48
C LEU A 90 1.94 2.86 7.93
N GLN A 91 1.54 4.11 8.17
CA GLN A 91 1.42 4.62 9.54
C GLN A 91 0.33 3.90 10.33
N SER A 92 -0.85 3.76 9.73
CA SER A 92 -1.99 3.07 10.34
C SER A 92 -1.80 1.56 10.49
N GLY A 93 -0.98 0.93 9.64
CA GLY A 93 -0.69 -0.51 9.69
C GLY A 93 0.51 -0.89 10.57
N CYS A 94 1.53 -0.03 10.68
CA CYS A 94 2.78 -0.33 11.37
C CYS A 94 2.95 0.40 12.70
N CYS A 95 2.37 1.60 12.86
CA CYS A 95 2.64 2.50 13.99
C CYS A 95 1.54 2.53 15.06
N LYS A 96 0.41 1.86 14.82
CA LYS A 96 -0.67 1.66 15.78
C LYS A 96 -1.09 0.18 15.81
N PRO A 97 -1.70 -0.31 16.89
CA PRO A 97 -2.30 -1.64 16.90
C PRO A 97 -3.55 -1.68 16.01
N SER A 98 -3.99 -2.89 15.68
CA SER A 98 -5.28 -3.08 15.00
C SER A 98 -6.44 -2.67 15.91
N ASN A 99 -7.48 -2.09 15.33
CA ASN A 99 -8.68 -1.72 16.08
C ASN A 99 -9.40 -2.95 16.68
N ASP A 100 -9.25 -4.13 16.08
CA ASP A 100 -9.84 -5.38 16.57
C ASP A 100 -9.30 -5.80 17.95
N CYS A 101 -8.14 -5.25 18.36
CA CYS A 101 -7.48 -5.59 19.62
C CYS A 101 -8.12 -4.95 20.86
N ASN A 102 -8.94 -3.89 20.69
CA ASN A 102 -9.58 -3.15 21.79
C ASN A 102 -8.62 -2.70 22.90
N PHE A 103 -7.40 -2.28 22.52
CA PHE A 103 -6.44 -1.71 23.47
C PHE A 103 -6.87 -0.31 23.90
N GLN A 104 -6.51 0.05 25.14
CA GLN A 104 -6.75 1.38 25.66
C GLN A 104 -5.68 2.34 25.14
N TYR A 105 -6.11 3.47 24.60
CA TYR A 105 -5.23 4.51 24.11
C TYR A 105 -4.53 5.23 25.27
N ILE A 106 -3.21 5.42 25.16
CA ILE A 106 -2.43 6.33 26.02
C ILE A 106 -1.86 7.46 25.16
N SER A 107 -1.18 7.10 24.07
CA SER A 107 -0.56 8.03 23.13
C SER A 107 -0.56 7.41 21.72
N PRO A 108 -0.16 8.15 20.67
CA PRO A 108 -0.27 7.68 19.28
C PRO A 108 0.36 6.30 19.04
N THR A 109 1.48 6.02 19.69
CA THR A 109 2.24 4.75 19.59
C THR A 109 2.20 3.90 20.85
N ASN A 110 1.51 4.34 21.92
CA ASN A 110 1.45 3.62 23.19
C ASN A 110 0.02 3.25 23.56
N TRP A 111 -0.21 1.95 23.70
CA TRP A 111 -1.52 1.37 23.94
C TRP A 111 -1.44 0.29 25.03
N THR A 112 -2.37 0.31 25.98
CA THR A 112 -2.44 -0.68 27.06
C THR A 112 -3.36 -1.83 26.69
N ARG A 113 -2.88 -3.07 26.89
CA ARG A 113 -3.72 -4.26 26.72
C ARG A 113 -4.78 -4.31 27.83
N THR A 114 -6.04 -4.45 27.45
CA THR A 114 -7.17 -4.60 28.37
C THR A 114 -7.61 -6.06 28.48
N SER A 115 -8.39 -6.39 29.51
CA SER A 115 -8.97 -7.73 29.72
C SER A 115 -9.91 -8.15 28.58
N ALA A 116 -10.44 -7.19 27.83
CA ALA A 116 -11.30 -7.39 26.66
C ALA A 116 -10.51 -7.53 25.35
N SER A 117 -9.19 -7.69 25.42
CA SER A 117 -8.37 -7.82 24.22
C SER A 117 -8.71 -9.08 23.44
N SER A 118 -9.09 -8.91 22.17
CA SER A 118 -9.45 -10.01 21.29
C SER A 118 -8.19 -10.77 20.87
N SER A 119 -8.16 -12.08 21.13
CA SER A 119 -7.08 -12.98 20.66
C SER A 119 -7.33 -13.49 19.24
N ALA A 120 -8.45 -13.12 18.59
CA ALA A 120 -8.79 -13.62 17.26
C ALA A 120 -7.90 -13.02 16.16
N ASN A 121 -7.42 -11.78 16.36
CA ASN A 121 -6.51 -11.14 15.43
C ASN A 121 -5.05 -11.39 15.88
N PRO A 122 -4.21 -12.05 15.06
CA PRO A 122 -2.82 -12.35 15.42
C PRO A 122 -1.98 -11.09 15.65
N ASP A 123 -2.37 -9.95 15.08
CA ASP A 123 -1.66 -8.68 15.22
C ASP A 123 -1.67 -8.17 16.67
N CYS A 124 -2.69 -8.51 17.46
CA CYS A 124 -2.79 -8.11 18.87
C CYS A 124 -1.70 -8.75 19.75
N SER A 125 -1.23 -9.94 19.36
CA SER A 125 -0.11 -10.60 20.00
C SER A 125 1.25 -10.06 19.53
N ALA A 126 1.32 -9.57 18.29
CA ALA A 126 2.54 -9.08 17.65
C ALA A 126 2.84 -7.61 17.97
N TRP A 127 1.84 -6.83 18.40
CA TRP A 127 2.01 -5.43 18.80
C TRP A 127 2.94 -5.26 20.00
N ASN A 128 3.79 -4.22 19.95
CA ASN A 128 4.66 -3.81 21.05
C ASN A 128 4.73 -2.27 21.10
N ASN A 129 4.78 -1.66 22.29
CA ASN A 129 4.93 -0.21 22.45
C ASN A 129 6.39 0.27 22.31
N GLU A 130 7.35 -0.65 22.20
CA GLU A 130 8.77 -0.31 21.99
C GLU A 130 8.96 0.45 20.66
N PRO A 131 9.56 1.66 20.67
CA PRO A 131 9.71 2.52 19.48
C PRO A 131 10.34 1.84 18.28
N ASN A 132 11.27 0.91 18.52
CA ASN A 132 12.00 0.20 17.47
C ASN A 132 11.27 -1.05 16.95
N THR A 133 10.20 -1.51 17.63
CA THR A 133 9.50 -2.77 17.27
C THR A 133 8.10 -2.55 16.74
N LEU A 134 7.29 -1.72 17.43
CA LEU A 134 5.90 -1.38 17.05
C LEU A 134 5.12 -2.58 16.46
N CYS A 135 4.34 -2.37 15.40
CA CYS A 135 3.65 -3.43 14.65
C CYS A 135 4.41 -3.85 13.39
N TYR A 136 5.74 -3.68 13.30
CA TYR A 136 6.47 -3.97 12.06
C TYR A 136 6.42 -5.45 11.63
N ASN A 137 6.04 -6.38 12.52
CA ASN A 137 5.82 -7.79 12.18
C ASN A 137 4.34 -8.16 11.93
N CYS A 138 3.43 -7.23 12.13
CA CYS A 138 1.99 -7.47 12.00
C CYS A 138 1.57 -7.66 10.55
N ASN A 139 0.48 -8.40 10.36
CA ASN A 139 -0.18 -8.52 9.06
C ASN A 139 -0.77 -7.18 8.61
N SER A 140 -1.20 -6.33 9.54
CA SER A 140 -1.63 -4.95 9.26
C SER A 140 -0.51 -4.11 8.64
N CYS A 141 0.74 -4.26 9.10
CA CYS A 141 1.88 -3.54 8.53
C CYS A 141 2.24 -4.06 7.13
N LYS A 142 2.21 -5.39 6.95
CA LYS A 142 2.33 -6.03 5.62
C LYS A 142 1.25 -5.52 4.67
N ALA A 143 0.01 -5.45 5.12
CA ALA A 143 -1.12 -4.94 4.36
C ALA A 143 -0.97 -3.45 4.01
N GLY A 144 -0.50 -2.63 4.96
CA GLY A 144 -0.20 -1.21 4.73
C GLY A 144 0.86 -0.99 3.65
N LEU A 145 1.90 -1.83 3.63
CA LEU A 145 2.89 -1.82 2.55
C LEU A 145 2.27 -2.21 1.20
N LEU A 146 1.44 -3.26 1.18
CA LEU A 146 0.78 -3.70 -0.05
C LEU A 146 -0.17 -2.62 -0.59
N ASP A 147 -0.88 -1.87 0.26
CA ASP A 147 -1.71 -0.75 -0.19
C ASP A 147 -0.87 0.37 -0.78
N ASN A 148 0.26 0.70 -0.13
CA ASN A 148 1.17 1.72 -0.65
C ASN A 148 1.70 1.33 -2.04
N ILE A 149 2.21 0.11 -2.18
CA ILE A 149 2.70 -0.44 -3.46
C ILE A 149 1.58 -0.42 -4.51
N ARG A 150 0.37 -0.84 -4.14
CA ARG A 150 -0.79 -0.84 -5.02
C ARG A 150 -1.14 0.56 -5.51
N SER A 151 -1.15 1.55 -4.61
CA SER A 151 -1.42 2.95 -4.94
C SER A 151 -0.39 3.48 -5.95
N ASP A 152 0.89 3.19 -5.71
CA ASP A 152 1.97 3.61 -6.60
C ASP A 152 1.91 2.89 -7.96
N TRP A 153 1.60 1.59 -7.98
CA TRP A 153 1.40 0.85 -9.23
C TRP A 153 0.22 1.37 -10.04
N LYS A 154 -0.87 1.79 -9.39
CA LYS A 154 -1.99 2.44 -10.08
C LYS A 154 -1.57 3.76 -10.72
N LYS A 155 -0.76 4.59 -10.03
CA LYS A 155 -0.21 5.83 -10.61
C LYS A 155 0.65 5.54 -11.84
N VAL A 156 1.56 4.56 -11.74
CA VAL A 156 2.41 4.13 -12.85
C VAL A 156 1.57 3.58 -14.01
N ALA A 157 0.54 2.78 -13.74
CA ALA A 157 -0.36 2.27 -14.76
C ALA A 157 -1.11 3.40 -15.50
N ILE A 158 -1.57 4.43 -14.79
CA ILE A 158 -2.21 5.61 -15.39
C ILE A 158 -1.23 6.34 -16.33
N ILE A 159 -0.01 6.60 -15.88
CA ILE A 159 1.03 7.23 -16.71
C ILE A 159 1.32 6.36 -17.95
N ASN A 160 1.42 5.05 -17.77
CA ASN A 160 1.68 4.12 -18.87
C ASN A 160 0.56 4.13 -19.92
N ILE A 161 -0.71 4.25 -19.51
CA ILE A 161 -1.84 4.39 -20.44
C ILE A 161 -1.69 5.64 -21.31
N ILE A 162 -1.29 6.77 -20.73
CA ILE A 162 -1.10 8.03 -21.47
C ILE A 162 -0.02 7.85 -22.56
N ILE A 163 1.11 7.23 -22.20
CA ILE A 163 2.21 6.93 -23.12
C ILE A 163 1.71 6.01 -24.25
N LEU A 164 0.90 5.02 -23.93
CA LEU A 164 0.34 4.06 -24.87
C LEU A 164 -0.55 4.75 -25.92
N VAL A 165 -1.43 5.65 -25.48
CA VAL A 165 -2.27 6.46 -26.38
C VAL A 165 -1.41 7.28 -27.33
N PHE A 166 -0.37 7.95 -26.82
CA PHE A 166 0.54 8.73 -27.65
C PHE A 166 1.27 7.87 -28.70
N LEU A 167 1.78 6.70 -28.29
CA LEU A 167 2.46 5.76 -29.19
C LEU A 167 1.55 5.23 -30.29
N VAL A 168 0.27 4.97 -29.99
CA VAL A 168 -0.72 4.54 -30.97
C VAL A 168 -0.96 5.63 -32.02
N ILE A 169 -1.07 6.90 -31.60
CA ILE A 169 -1.23 8.04 -32.51
C ILE A 169 -0.02 8.15 -33.44
N VAL A 170 1.20 8.19 -32.88
CA VAL A 170 2.44 8.29 -33.67
C VAL A 170 2.59 7.12 -34.63
N TYR A 171 2.26 5.90 -34.19
CA TYR A 171 2.29 4.71 -35.03
C TYR A 171 1.28 4.81 -36.18
N SER A 172 0.06 5.28 -35.92
CA SER A 172 -0.97 5.46 -36.95
C SER A 172 -0.54 6.49 -38.00
N VAL A 173 -0.01 7.65 -37.60
CA VAL A 173 0.49 8.69 -38.50
C VAL A 173 1.68 8.18 -39.32
N GLY A 174 2.63 7.49 -38.70
CA GLY A 174 3.77 6.89 -39.40
C GLY A 174 3.33 5.85 -40.43
N CYS A 175 2.37 5.00 -40.09
CA CYS A 175 1.77 4.05 -41.03
C CYS A 175 1.01 4.75 -42.17
N CYS A 176 0.25 5.80 -41.89
CA CYS A 176 -0.45 6.59 -42.91
C CYS A 176 0.53 7.27 -43.87
N ALA A 177 1.58 7.92 -43.34
CA ALA A 177 2.60 8.60 -44.13
C ALA A 177 3.38 7.60 -45.02
N PHE A 178 3.76 6.44 -44.47
CA PHE A 178 4.44 5.40 -45.22
C PHE A 178 3.57 4.80 -46.34
N ARG A 179 2.28 4.58 -46.08
CA ARG A 179 1.33 4.08 -47.09
C ARG A 179 1.11 5.09 -48.21
N ASN A 180 0.89 6.36 -47.87
CA ASN A 180 0.66 7.42 -48.85
C ASN A 180 1.85 7.58 -49.82
N ASN A 181 3.09 7.48 -49.33
CA ASN A 181 4.26 7.56 -50.20
C ASN A 181 4.42 6.33 -51.12
N ARG A 182 3.84 5.19 -50.75
CA ARG A 182 3.87 3.95 -51.55
C ARG A 182 2.82 3.94 -52.66
N ASP A 183 1.68 4.58 -52.44
CA ASP A 183 0.59 4.68 -53.41
C ASP A 183 0.85 5.76 -54.49
N GLY A 184 1.70 6.76 -54.20
CA GLY A 184 2.12 7.78 -55.18
C GLY A 184 3.16 7.31 -56.22
N TRP A 185 3.64 6.06 -56.16
CA TRP A 185 4.58 5.45 -57.11
C TRP A 185 3.91 4.53 -58.15
N LYS A 186 2.58 4.42 -58.14
CA LYS A 186 1.78 3.73 -59.15
C LYS A 186 1.02 4.73 -60.01
#